data_AF-A0A6J2RAX9-F1
#
_entry.id   AF-A0A6J2RAX9-F1
#
_cell.length_a   1.000
_cell.length_b   1.000
_cell.length_c   1.000
_cell.angle_alpha   90.00
_cell.angle_beta   90.00
_cell.angle_gamma   90.00
#
_symmetry.space_group_name_H-M   'P 1'
#
loop_
_entity.id
_entity.type
_entity.pdbx_description
1 polymer ?
#
loop_
_entity_poly.entity_id
_entity_poly.type
_entity_poly.pdbx_seq_one_letter_code
_entity_poly.pdbx_strand_id
1 'polypeptide(L)'
;MAGIAAFLKNVWNKEPVIMASCTIGAIGLIIPFISPYTKYTAMINSAMPYNYPVPVRDDGNMPDVPAHPSDPKGPNLDWLKNL
;
A
#
# COMPACT_ATOMS: atom_id res chain seq x y z
N MET A 1 -27.13 -18.25 -14.31
CA MET A 1 -25.69 -18.35 -14.63
C MET A 1 -25.40 -18.46 -16.12
N ALA A 2 -26.01 -19.39 -16.87
CA ALA A 2 -25.75 -19.56 -18.31
C ALA A 2 -26.00 -18.29 -19.17
N GLY A 3 -27.05 -17.51 -18.86
CA GLY A 3 -27.36 -16.27 -19.60
C GLY A 3 -26.31 -15.16 -19.43
N ILE A 4 -25.73 -15.02 -18.22
CA ILE A 4 -24.69 -14.01 -17.95
C ILE A 4 -23.41 -14.37 -18.69
N ALA A 5 -23.01 -15.65 -18.66
CA ALA A 5 -21.85 -16.12 -19.41
C ALA A 5 -22.01 -15.93 -20.94
N ALA A 6 -23.20 -16.21 -21.47
CA ALA A 6 -23.50 -15.98 -22.88
C ALA A 6 -23.44 -14.49 -23.26
N PHE A 7 -23.96 -13.61 -22.39
CA PHE A 7 -23.86 -12.16 -22.57
C PHE A 7 -22.40 -11.68 -22.55
N LEU A 8 -21.62 -12.05 -21.54
CA LEU A 8 -20.20 -11.66 -21.44
C LEU A 8 -19.39 -12.12 -22.66
N LYS A 9 -19.63 -13.35 -23.15
CA LYS A 9 -19.01 -13.85 -24.38
C LYS A 9 -19.42 -13.02 -25.61
N ASN A 10 -20.69 -12.63 -25.70
CA ASN A 10 -21.19 -11.82 -26.81
C ASN A 10 -20.61 -10.39 -26.78
N VAL A 11 -20.55 -9.73 -25.62
CA VAL A 11 -19.96 -8.40 -25.49
C VAL A 11 -18.45 -8.44 -25.75
N TRP A 12 -17.74 -9.49 -25.30
CA TRP A 12 -16.33 -9.68 -25.63
C TRP A 12 -16.09 -9.79 -27.14
N ASN A 13 -16.97 -10.49 -27.87
CA ASN A 13 -16.84 -10.64 -29.32
C ASN A 13 -17.22 -9.38 -30.12
N LYS A 14 -18.15 -8.56 -29.61
CA LYS A 14 -18.66 -7.38 -30.32
C LYS A 14 -17.96 -6.09 -29.93
N GLU A 15 -17.70 -5.90 -28.65
CA GLU A 15 -17.15 -4.68 -28.06
C GLU A 15 -16.02 -5.01 -27.06
N PRO A 16 -14.94 -5.68 -27.52
CA PRO A 16 -13.86 -6.14 -26.64
C PRO A 16 -13.20 -5.01 -25.86
N VAL A 17 -13.06 -3.83 -26.47
CA VAL A 17 -12.43 -2.66 -25.84
C VAL A 17 -13.26 -2.17 -24.66
N ILE A 18 -14.58 -2.07 -24.83
CA ILE A 18 -15.48 -1.62 -23.75
C ILE A 18 -15.46 -2.63 -22.62
N MET A 19 -15.61 -3.92 -22.94
CA MET A 19 -15.57 -5.00 -21.95
C MET A 19 -14.26 -4.99 -21.14
N ALA A 20 -13.11 -4.91 -21.82
CA ALA A 20 -11.81 -4.83 -21.16
C ALA A 20 -11.68 -3.59 -20.28
N SER A 21 -12.11 -2.42 -20.77
CA SER A 21 -12.03 -1.15 -20.01
C SER A 21 -12.83 -1.22 -18.71
N CYS A 22 -14.06 -1.74 -18.75
CA CYS A 22 -14.90 -1.91 -17.57
C CYS A 22 -14.28 -2.91 -16.57
N THR A 23 -13.74 -4.03 -17.06
CA THR A 23 -13.06 -5.00 -16.20
C THR A 23 -11.83 -4.42 -15.53
N ILE A 24 -10.97 -3.72 -16.28
CA ILE A 24 -9.77 -3.09 -15.71
C ILE A 24 -10.17 -2.04 -14.67
N GLY A 25 -11.18 -1.22 -14.95
CA GLY A 25 -11.69 -0.22 -14.01
C GLY A 25 -12.23 -0.86 -12.72
N ALA A 26 -13.05 -1.91 -12.84
CA ALA A 26 -13.59 -2.61 -11.69
C ALA A 26 -12.49 -3.30 -10.85
N ILE A 27 -11.54 -3.96 -11.51
CA ILE A 27 -10.39 -4.60 -10.85
C ILE A 27 -9.53 -3.55 -10.14
N GLY A 28 -9.22 -2.43 -10.80
CA GLY A 28 -8.42 -1.35 -10.23
C GLY A 28 -9.07 -0.70 -9.01
N LEU A 29 -10.40 -0.66 -8.95
CA LEU A 29 -11.14 -0.18 -7.79
C LEU A 29 -11.12 -1.19 -6.63
N ILE A 30 -11.23 -2.49 -6.91
CA ILE A 30 -11.39 -3.53 -5.88
C ILE A 30 -10.05 -3.99 -5.31
N ILE A 31 -9.02 -4.19 -6.15
CA ILE A 31 -7.72 -4.75 -5.75
C ILE A 31 -7.09 -4.04 -4.53
N PRO A 32 -7.06 -2.70 -4.44
CA PRO A 32 -6.42 -2.02 -3.31
C PRO A 32 -7.02 -2.39 -1.95
N PHE A 33 -8.31 -2.73 -1.89
CA PHE A 33 -9.01 -3.09 -0.64
C PHE A 33 -8.78 -4.54 -0.21
N ILE A 34 -8.48 -5.44 -1.15
CA ILE A 34 -8.23 -6.86 -0.87
C ILE A 34 -6.74 -7.20 -0.80
N SER A 35 -5.87 -6.35 -1.35
CA SER A 35 -4.44 -6.60 -1.39
C SER A 35 -3.79 -6.43 -0.01
N PRO A 36 -3.07 -7.45 0.51
CA PRO A 36 -2.33 -7.32 1.76
C PRO A 36 -1.14 -6.35 1.63
N TYR A 37 -0.72 -6.03 0.39
CA TYR A 37 0.43 -5.18 0.13
C TYR A 37 0.14 -3.68 0.20
N THR A 38 -1.14 -3.27 0.13
CA THR A 38 -1.52 -1.85 0.18
C THR A 38 -1.00 -1.16 1.46
N LYS A 39 -0.94 -1.90 2.57
CA LYS A 39 -0.37 -1.41 3.84
C LYS A 39 1.10 -0.97 3.69
N TYR A 40 1.92 -1.72 2.97
CA TYR A 40 3.34 -1.41 2.83
C TYR A 40 3.57 -0.15 2.01
N THR A 41 2.72 0.15 1.02
CA THR A 41 2.77 1.43 0.29
C THR A 41 2.60 2.62 1.24
N ALA A 42 1.65 2.56 2.19
CA ALA A 42 1.48 3.61 3.18
C ALA A 42 2.68 3.69 4.14
N MET A 43 3.18 2.55 4.62
CA MET A 43 4.34 2.50 5.51
C MET A 43 5.61 3.08 4.87
N ILE A 44 5.88 2.77 3.60
CA ILE A 44 7.03 3.30 2.85
C ILE A 44 6.95 4.83 2.75
N ASN A 45 5.78 5.37 2.39
CA ASN A 45 5.60 6.81 2.29
C ASN A 45 5.77 7.52 3.65
N SER A 46 5.29 6.92 4.75
CA SER A 46 5.49 7.48 6.09
C SER A 46 6.94 7.41 6.57
N ALA A 47 7.72 6.44 6.07
CA ALA A 47 9.11 6.24 6.47
C ALA A 47 10.10 7.14 5.71
N MET A 48 9.67 7.79 4.62
CA MET A 48 10.53 8.69 3.84
C MET A 48 10.72 10.04 4.55
N PRO A 49 11.94 10.39 5.01
CA PRO A 49 12.17 11.63 5.72
C PRO A 49 12.45 12.77 4.72
N TYR A 50 11.40 13.35 4.14
CA TYR A 50 11.55 14.54 3.28
C TYR A 50 12.03 15.78 4.04
N ASN A 51 11.69 15.85 5.33
CA ASN A 51 12.12 16.90 6.23
C ASN A 51 13.16 16.34 7.21
N TYR A 52 14.06 17.21 7.68
CA TYR A 52 15.02 16.83 8.70
C TYR A 52 14.31 16.51 10.03
N PRO A 53 14.53 15.32 10.64
CA PRO A 53 13.90 14.97 11.90
C PRO A 53 14.58 15.71 13.06
N VAL A 54 13.93 16.76 13.54
CA VAL A 54 14.45 17.60 14.63
C VAL A 54 14.42 16.81 15.95
N PRO A 55 15.57 16.66 16.65
CA PRO A 55 15.61 15.99 17.94
C PRO A 55 14.74 16.70 19.01
N VAL A 56 14.14 15.91 19.89
CA VAL A 56 13.37 16.41 21.03
C VAL A 56 14.32 16.66 22.21
N ARG A 57 14.04 17.69 23.02
CA ARG A 57 14.79 17.97 24.24
C ARG A 57 14.42 16.95 25.32
N ASP A 58 15.42 16.26 25.85
CA ASP A 58 15.26 15.29 26.94
C ASP A 58 14.82 15.98 28.24
N ASP A 59 13.75 15.46 28.85
CA ASP A 59 13.20 15.88 30.15
C ASP A 59 13.50 14.87 31.27
N GLY A 60 14.22 13.79 30.96
CA GLY A 60 14.59 12.71 31.86
C GLY A 60 13.58 11.56 31.90
N ASN A 61 12.46 11.61 31.16
CA ASN A 61 11.43 10.58 31.16
C ASN A 61 10.89 10.24 29.75
N MET A 62 11.80 9.96 28.81
CA MET A 62 11.46 9.59 27.42
C MET A 62 11.91 8.15 27.08
N PRO A 63 11.26 7.09 27.61
CA PRO A 63 11.71 5.71 27.41
C PRO A 63 11.69 5.26 25.94
N ASP A 64 10.80 5.82 25.12
CA ASP A 64 10.56 5.45 23.72
C ASP A 64 11.41 6.22 22.72
N VAL A 65 12.07 7.31 23.13
CA VAL A 65 12.89 8.15 22.25
C VAL A 65 14.33 7.61 22.24
N PRO A 66 14.90 7.29 21.06
CA PRO A 66 16.30 6.88 20.97
C PRO A 66 17.24 8.08 21.21
N ALA A 67 18.36 7.85 21.90
CA ALA A 67 19.41 8.85 22.08
C ALA A 67 20.39 8.87 20.90
N HIS A 68 20.47 7.77 20.15
CA HIS A 68 21.34 7.60 19.00
C HIS A 68 20.63 6.86 17.85
N PRO A 69 20.94 7.14 16.56
CA PRO A 69 20.31 6.45 15.42
C PRO A 69 20.45 4.92 15.42
N SER A 70 21.51 4.40 16.05
CA SER A 70 21.76 2.96 16.15
C SER A 70 21.19 2.32 17.42
N ASP A 71 20.49 3.08 18.27
CA ASP A 71 19.80 2.49 19.41
C ASP A 71 18.73 1.51 18.91
N PRO A 72 18.50 0.38 19.61
CA PRO A 72 17.46 -0.58 19.22
C PRO A 72 16.03 -0.04 19.41
N LYS A 73 15.89 1.18 19.94
CA LYS A 73 14.61 1.83 20.21
C LYS A 73 14.10 2.55 18.96
N GLY A 74 12.77 2.68 18.88
CA GLY A 74 12.11 3.36 17.78
C GLY A 74 11.81 2.46 16.58
N PRO A 75 11.18 3.01 15.53
CA PRO A 75 10.79 2.24 14.36
C PRO A 75 12.00 1.84 13.51
N ASN A 76 12.14 0.55 13.22
CA ASN A 76 13.13 0.03 12.28
C ASN A 76 12.51 -0.27 10.90
N LEU A 77 13.39 -0.41 9.89
CA LEU A 77 13.01 -0.69 8.50
C LEU A 77 13.41 -2.10 8.05
N ASP A 78 13.57 -3.05 8.98
CA ASP A 78 13.96 -4.42 8.59
C ASP A 78 12.85 -5.12 7.80
N TRP A 79 11.58 -4.79 8.06
CA TRP A 79 10.46 -5.24 7.23
C TRP A 79 10.57 -4.78 5.77
N LEU A 80 11.14 -3.59 5.52
CA LEU A 80 11.32 -3.06 4.17
C LEU A 80 12.51 -3.72 3.45
N LYS A 81 13.58 -4.03 4.19
CA LYS A 81 14.74 -4.77 3.63
C LYS A 81 14.38 -6.19 3.23
N ASN A 82 13.39 -6.78 3.89
CA ASN A 82 12.94 -8.16 3.68
C ASN A 82 11.64 -8.25 2.87
N LEU A 83 11.18 -7.13 2.29
CA LEU A 83 9.95 -7.08 1.50
C LEU A 83 10.09 -7.77 0.14
#